data_AF-A0A0L7QYZ2-F1
#
_entry.id   AF-A0A0L7QYZ2-F1
#
_cell.length_a   1.000
_cell.length_b   1.000
_cell.length_c   1.000
_cell.angle_alpha   90.00
_cell.angle_beta   90.00
_cell.angle_gamma   90.00
#
_symmetry.space_group_name_H-M   'P 1'
#
loop_
_entity.id
_entity.type
_entity.pdbx_description
1 polymer ?
#
loop_
_entity_poly.entity_id
_entity_poly.type
_entity_poly.pdbx_seq_one_letter_code
_entity_poly.pdbx_strand_id
1 'polypeptide(L)'
;MGVLKTFHLYQDIDSKHKSQIIKKLDKWVPLELNERQKLQRQDIRNSLLIRNGRDPFLDRIVTVREADECSLQRSTLRQSRILNLNRKSLGLMLKEINFHPYKIEISRKLLNRDKEAGVEFHTIIIGLLREDSVVLNNFFMTDKA
;
A
#
# COMPACT_ATOMS: atom_id res chain seq x y z
N MET A 1 2.77 -3.95 46.67
CA MET A 1 3.94 -3.37 45.94
C MET A 1 4.37 -4.31 44.81
N GLY A 2 3.60 -4.43 43.72
CA GLY A 2 3.90 -5.45 42.69
C GLY A 2 3.33 -5.21 41.30
N VAL A 3 2.88 -4.00 40.96
CA VAL A 3 2.17 -3.74 39.68
C VAL A 3 2.95 -2.81 38.75
N LEU A 4 4.02 -2.17 39.23
CA LEU A 4 4.79 -1.21 38.43
C LEU A 4 5.90 -1.85 37.58
N LYS A 5 6.39 -3.04 37.94
CA LYS A 5 7.46 -3.70 37.17
C LYS A 5 6.98 -4.29 35.84
N THR A 6 5.70 -4.66 35.72
CA THR A 6 5.15 -5.25 34.49
C THR A 6 4.88 -4.21 33.41
N PHE A 7 4.53 -2.97 33.76
CA PHE A 7 4.29 -1.90 32.78
C PHE A 7 5.57 -1.39 32.10
N HIS A 8 6.69 -1.32 32.83
CA HIS A 8 7.98 -0.91 32.25
C HIS A 8 8.54 -1.94 31.27
N LEU A 9 8.35 -3.25 31.55
CA LEU A 9 8.75 -4.32 30.63
C LEU A 9 8.03 -4.26 29.27
N TYR A 10 6.78 -3.78 29.22
CA TYR A 10 6.05 -3.62 27.96
C TYR A 10 6.54 -2.43 27.13
N GLN A 11 6.94 -1.33 27.76
CA GLN A 11 7.45 -0.14 27.06
C GLN A 11 8.86 -0.36 26.48
N ASP A 12 9.70 -1.16 27.14
CA ASP A 12 11.06 -1.46 26.67
C ASP A 12 11.09 -2.44 25.48
N ILE A 13 10.14 -3.38 25.40
CA ILE A 13 9.98 -4.28 24.24
C ILE A 13 9.53 -3.47 23.00
N ASP A 14 8.71 -2.45 23.19
CA ASP A 14 8.17 -1.61 22.11
C ASP A 14 9.22 -0.72 21.41
N SER A 15 10.27 -0.29 22.10
CA SER A 15 11.28 0.62 21.53
C SER A 15 12.30 -0.10 20.65
N LYS A 16 12.72 -1.32 21.04
CA LYS A 16 13.74 -2.11 20.33
C LYS A 16 13.17 -2.89 19.13
N HIS A 17 11.89 -3.27 19.16
CA HIS A 17 11.23 -4.00 18.06
C HIS A 17 10.61 -3.07 17.00
N LYS A 18 10.36 -1.79 17.29
CA LYS A 18 9.87 -0.81 16.31
C LYS A 18 10.84 -0.55 15.16
N SER A 19 12.14 -0.72 15.36
CA SER A 19 13.15 -0.54 14.30
C SER A 19 13.19 -1.68 13.29
N GLN A 20 12.57 -2.83 13.60
CA GLN A 20 12.60 -4.04 12.76
C GLN A 20 11.25 -4.37 12.12
N ILE A 21 10.24 -3.51 12.25
CA ILE A 21 8.89 -3.76 11.73
C ILE A 21 8.37 -2.46 11.12
N ILE A 22 8.00 -2.51 9.84
CA ILE A 22 7.44 -1.38 9.10
C ILE A 22 5.98 -1.63 8.78
N LYS A 23 5.20 -0.55 8.76
CA LYS A 23 3.80 -0.62 8.38
C LYS A 23 3.69 -0.63 6.85
N LYS A 24 3.31 -1.77 6.27
CA LYS A 24 3.08 -1.95 4.82
C LYS A 24 1.63 -2.38 4.60
N LEU A 25 0.89 -1.61 3.79
CA LEU A 25 -0.53 -1.89 3.48
C LEU A 25 -1.39 -2.08 4.74
N ASP A 26 -1.20 -1.24 5.76
CA ASP A 26 -1.86 -1.35 7.08
C ASP A 26 -1.54 -2.58 7.93
N LYS A 27 -0.70 -3.50 7.45
CA LYS A 27 -0.17 -4.61 8.25
C LYS A 27 1.22 -4.28 8.78
N TRP A 28 1.49 -4.65 10.02
CA TRP A 28 2.85 -4.64 10.57
C TRP A 28 3.62 -5.80 9.97
N VAL A 29 4.63 -5.49 9.16
CA VAL A 29 5.47 -6.48 8.47
C VAL A 29 6.91 -6.28 8.92
N PRO A 30 7.67 -7.35 9.20
CA PRO A 30 9.10 -7.22 9.46
C PRO A 30 9.81 -6.38 8.38
N LEU A 31 10.64 -5.44 8.80
CA LEU A 31 11.48 -4.58 7.96
C LEU A 31 12.37 -5.46 7.08
N GLU A 32 13.02 -6.43 7.69
CA GLU A 32 13.81 -7.45 7.03
C GLU A 32 13.12 -8.81 7.12
N LEU A 33 12.97 -9.46 5.97
CA LEU A 33 12.51 -10.84 5.91
C LEU A 33 13.70 -11.76 6.18
N ASN A 34 13.51 -12.80 6.99
CA ASN A 34 14.51 -13.84 7.15
C ASN A 34 14.69 -14.62 5.82
N GLU A 35 15.86 -15.20 5.56
CA GLU A 35 16.15 -15.95 4.33
C GLU A 35 15.13 -17.06 4.08
N ARG A 36 14.70 -17.75 5.14
CA ARG A 36 13.62 -18.73 5.06
C ARG A 36 12.30 -18.14 4.54
N GLN A 37 11.94 -16.93 4.99
CA GLN A 37 10.71 -16.26 4.54
C GLN A 37 10.86 -15.79 3.09
N LYS A 38 12.05 -15.34 2.67
CA LYS A 38 12.33 -14.98 1.27
C LYS A 38 12.19 -16.18 0.35
N LEU A 39 12.82 -17.31 0.69
CA LEU A 39 12.74 -18.58 -0.05
C LEU A 39 11.29 -19.06 -0.17
N GLN A 40 10.55 -19.11 0.95
CA GLN A 40 9.14 -19.51 0.93
C GLN A 40 8.29 -18.62 0.01
N ARG A 41 8.50 -17.29 0.03
CA ARG A 41 7.78 -16.38 -0.86
C ARG A 41 8.16 -16.59 -2.33
N GLN A 42 9.43 -16.89 -2.60
CA GLN A 42 9.91 -17.19 -3.95
C GLN A 42 9.34 -18.51 -4.48
N ASP A 43 9.30 -19.55 -3.66
CA ASP A 43 8.72 -20.85 -4.03
C ASP A 43 7.23 -20.75 -4.34
N ILE A 44 6.47 -20.06 -3.46
CA ILE A 44 5.04 -19.81 -3.68
C ILE A 44 4.83 -18.98 -4.96
N ARG A 45 5.62 -17.92 -5.17
CA ARG A 45 5.55 -17.09 -6.38
C ARG A 45 5.80 -17.93 -7.64
N ASN A 46 6.86 -18.73 -7.65
CA ASN A 46 7.22 -19.56 -8.79
C ASN A 46 6.14 -20.59 -9.11
N SER A 47 5.61 -21.26 -8.08
CA SER A 47 4.51 -22.21 -8.22
C SER A 47 3.26 -21.57 -8.81
N LEU A 48 2.85 -20.40 -8.28
CA LEU A 48 1.70 -19.65 -8.80
C LEU A 48 1.93 -19.16 -10.24
N LEU A 49 3.16 -18.72 -10.57
CA LEU A 49 3.51 -18.26 -11.92
C LEU A 49 3.46 -19.40 -12.94
N ILE A 50 4.03 -20.56 -12.61
CA ILE A 50 3.99 -21.75 -13.45
C ILE A 50 2.53 -22.19 -13.67
N ARG A 51 1.73 -22.21 -12.60
CA ARG A 51 0.31 -22.54 -12.70
C ARG A 51 -0.42 -21.55 -13.61
N ASN A 52 -0.17 -20.25 -13.45
CA ASN A 52 -0.84 -19.21 -14.23
C ASN A 52 -0.45 -19.26 -15.72
N GLY A 53 0.77 -19.70 -16.04
CA GLY A 53 1.18 -19.95 -17.43
C GLY A 53 0.56 -21.20 -18.06
N ARG A 54 0.14 -22.19 -17.26
CA ARG A 54 -0.48 -23.44 -17.74
C ARG A 54 -2.01 -23.36 -17.81
N ASP A 55 -2.64 -22.84 -16.76
CA ASP A 55 -4.09 -22.62 -16.66
C ASP A 55 -4.29 -21.26 -15.99
N PRO A 56 -4.51 -20.18 -16.77
CA PRO A 56 -4.77 -18.85 -16.22
C PRO A 56 -5.96 -18.91 -15.26
N PHE A 57 -5.72 -18.50 -14.01
CA PHE A 57 -6.71 -18.65 -12.93
C PHE A 57 -7.01 -17.34 -12.20
N LEU A 58 -6.44 -16.23 -12.64
CA LEU A 58 -6.59 -14.91 -12.00
C LEU A 58 -8.05 -14.43 -11.99
N ASP A 59 -8.81 -14.75 -13.02
CA ASP A 59 -10.25 -14.46 -13.14
C ASP A 59 -11.10 -15.22 -12.12
N ARG A 60 -10.62 -16.39 -11.67
CA ARG A 60 -11.29 -17.23 -10.65
C ARG A 60 -10.94 -16.81 -9.22
N ILE A 61 -9.95 -15.94 -9.01
CA ILE A 61 -9.54 -15.52 -7.66
C ILE A 61 -10.49 -14.45 -7.13
N VAL A 62 -11.29 -14.81 -6.13
CA VAL A 62 -11.99 -13.84 -5.29
C VAL A 62 -11.09 -13.48 -4.10
N THR A 63 -10.54 -12.27 -4.10
CA THR A 63 -9.77 -11.76 -2.96
C THR A 63 -10.70 -11.04 -1.99
N VAL A 64 -10.89 -11.61 -0.80
CA VAL A 64 -11.55 -10.92 0.32
C VAL A 64 -10.47 -10.37 1.23
N ARG A 65 -10.49 -9.05 1.45
CA ARG A 65 -9.63 -8.37 2.42
C ARG A 65 -10.51 -7.72 3.47
N GLU A 66 -10.33 -8.12 4.71
CA GLU A 66 -10.90 -7.40 5.85
C GLU A 66 -10.25 -6.02 5.92
N ALA A 67 -11.07 -4.97 5.78
CA ALA A 67 -10.63 -3.60 5.98
C ALA A 67 -10.75 -3.28 7.47
N ASP A 68 -9.62 -3.00 8.13
CA ASP A 68 -9.64 -2.59 9.53
C ASP A 68 -10.52 -1.34 9.68
N GLU A 69 -11.37 -1.28 10.71
CA GLU A 69 -12.28 -0.16 10.94
C GLU A 69 -11.58 1.20 10.95
N CYS A 70 -10.34 1.24 11.48
CA CYS A 70 -9.48 2.42 11.49
C CYS A 70 -9.11 2.92 10.09
N SER A 71 -8.93 2.03 9.11
CA SER A 71 -8.60 2.38 7.72
C SER A 71 -9.80 3.01 7.01
N LEU A 72 -11.00 2.46 7.25
CA LEU A 72 -12.27 3.00 6.75
C LEU A 72 -12.54 4.39 7.31
N GLN A 73 -12.35 4.58 8.62
CA GLN A 73 -12.55 5.88 9.27
C GLN A 73 -11.63 6.98 8.71
N ARG A 74 -10.35 6.67 8.48
CA ARG A 74 -9.36 7.62 7.93
C ARG A 74 -9.68 8.02 6.50
N SER A 75 -10.04 7.07 5.65
CA SER A 75 -10.44 7.38 4.28
C SER A 75 -11.74 8.15 4.22
N THR A 76 -12.75 7.75 4.99
CA THR A 76 -14.03 8.48 5.04
C THR A 76 -13.80 9.94 5.43
N LEU A 77 -12.91 10.20 6.40
CA LEU A 77 -12.55 11.56 6.79
C LEU A 77 -11.87 12.32 5.64
N ARG A 78 -10.85 11.73 5.00
CA ARG A 78 -10.15 12.35 3.87
C ARG A 78 -11.10 12.69 2.72
N GLN A 79 -11.96 11.74 2.37
CA GLN A 79 -12.83 11.81 1.19
C GLN A 79 -14.04 12.71 1.43
N SER A 80 -14.55 12.76 2.67
CA SER A 80 -15.60 13.73 3.06
C SER A 80 -15.17 15.18 2.82
N ARG A 81 -13.89 15.49 3.09
CA ARG A 81 -13.32 16.83 2.86
C ARG A 81 -13.16 17.14 1.38
N ILE A 82 -12.75 16.16 0.57
CA ILE A 82 -12.49 16.37 -0.86
C ILE A 82 -13.79 16.46 -1.66
N LEU A 83 -14.76 15.59 -1.37
CA LEU A 83 -16.04 15.53 -2.07
C LEU A 83 -17.08 16.49 -1.46
N ASN A 84 -16.74 17.18 -0.36
CA ASN A 84 -17.65 18.01 0.43
C ASN A 84 -18.95 17.28 0.82
N LEU A 85 -18.81 16.02 1.24
CA LEU A 85 -19.92 15.15 1.65
C LEU A 85 -19.92 14.94 3.17
N ASN A 86 -21.08 14.65 3.75
CA ASN A 86 -21.17 14.28 5.15
C ASN A 86 -20.42 12.95 5.41
N ARG A 87 -19.47 12.98 6.36
CA ARG A 87 -18.68 11.81 6.78
C ARG A 87 -19.56 10.60 7.13
N LYS A 88 -20.69 10.80 7.81
CA LYS A 88 -21.57 9.69 8.21
C LYS A 88 -22.22 9.02 6.99
N SER A 89 -22.77 9.83 6.08
CA SER A 89 -23.39 9.36 4.84
C SER A 89 -22.37 8.63 3.94
N LEU A 90 -21.17 9.21 3.79
CA LEU A 90 -20.10 8.60 3.00
C LEU A 90 -19.61 7.29 3.61
N GLY A 91 -19.50 7.20 4.94
CA GLY A 91 -19.08 5.97 5.62
C GLY A 91 -20.08 4.83 5.46
N LEU A 92 -21.38 5.13 5.43
CA LEU A 92 -22.43 4.13 5.13
C LEU A 92 -22.34 3.64 3.69
N MET A 93 -22.24 4.57 2.73
CA MET A 93 -22.07 4.23 1.32
C MET A 93 -20.84 3.33 1.13
N LEU A 94 -19.67 3.71 1.66
CA LEU A 94 -18.43 2.93 1.51
C LEU A 94 -18.51 1.52 2.13
N LYS A 95 -19.30 1.34 3.20
CA LYS A 95 -19.57 0.02 3.78
C LYS A 95 -20.44 -0.83 2.86
N GLU A 96 -21.49 -0.26 2.28
CA GLU A 96 -22.41 -1.00 1.38
C GLU A 96 -21.71 -1.50 0.12
N ILE A 97 -20.83 -0.68 -0.47
CA ILE A 97 -20.08 -1.08 -1.67
C ILE A 97 -18.82 -1.91 -1.37
N ASN A 98 -18.60 -2.36 -0.13
CA ASN A 98 -17.39 -3.10 0.32
C ASN A 98 -16.09 -2.46 -0.20
N PHE A 99 -16.05 -1.13 -0.24
CA PHE A 99 -15.06 -0.41 -1.02
C PHE A 99 -13.81 -0.13 -0.19
N HIS A 100 -12.66 -0.48 -0.74
CA HIS A 100 -11.41 -0.30 -0.01
C HIS A 100 -11.06 1.19 0.10
N PRO A 101 -10.74 1.69 1.31
CA PRO A 101 -10.53 3.10 1.60
C PRO A 101 -9.53 3.85 0.68
N TYR A 102 -8.62 3.13 0.03
CA TYR A 102 -7.59 3.70 -0.85
C TYR A 102 -7.88 3.58 -2.35
N LYS A 103 -9.01 2.97 -2.75
CA LYS A 103 -9.38 2.81 -4.16
C LYS A 103 -10.25 3.95 -4.71
N ILE A 104 -10.50 5.01 -3.92
CA ILE A 104 -11.23 6.17 -4.44
C ILE A 104 -10.24 6.98 -5.26
N GLU A 105 -10.12 6.60 -6.52
CA GLU A 105 -9.50 7.42 -7.54
C GLU A 105 -10.50 8.53 -7.86
N ILE A 106 -10.33 9.69 -7.22
CA ILE A 106 -10.96 10.90 -7.73
C ILE A 106 -10.23 11.16 -9.03
N SER A 107 -10.81 10.73 -10.14
CA SER A 107 -10.38 11.14 -11.47
C SER A 107 -10.60 12.65 -11.54
N ARG A 108 -9.64 13.41 -11.02
CA ARG A 108 -9.52 14.82 -11.36
C ARG A 108 -9.42 14.80 -12.87
N LYS A 109 -10.40 15.36 -13.57
CA LYS A 109 -10.29 15.56 -15.02
C LYS A 109 -9.03 16.39 -15.23
N LEU A 110 -7.92 15.73 -15.53
CA LEU A 110 -6.67 16.37 -15.86
C LEU A 110 -6.96 17.26 -17.07
N LEU A 111 -6.55 18.52 -16.99
CA LEU A 111 -6.62 19.40 -18.16
C LEU A 111 -5.78 18.75 -19.27
N ASN A 112 -6.15 18.98 -20.53
CA ASN A 112 -5.41 18.37 -21.65
C ASN A 112 -3.91 18.71 -21.59
N ARG A 113 -3.57 19.91 -21.11
CA ARG A 113 -2.19 20.34 -20.84
C ARG A 113 -1.45 19.46 -19.82
N ASP A 114 -2.12 19.07 -18.73
CA ASP A 114 -1.51 18.21 -17.70
C ASP A 114 -1.30 16.79 -18.24
N LYS A 115 -2.17 16.34 -19.15
CA LYS A 115 -2.02 15.05 -19.83
C LYS A 115 -0.84 15.06 -20.79
N GLU A 116 -0.72 16.12 -21.60
CA GLU A 116 0.40 16.30 -22.52
C GLU A 116 1.73 16.38 -21.76
N ALA A 117 1.80 17.21 -20.71
CA ALA A 117 2.98 17.30 -19.84
C ALA A 117 3.32 15.95 -19.18
N GLY A 118 2.29 15.19 -18.78
CA GLY A 118 2.44 13.84 -18.27
C GLY A 118 3.07 12.90 -19.31
N VAL A 119 2.55 12.89 -20.53
CA VAL A 119 3.06 12.05 -21.63
C VAL A 119 4.49 12.42 -21.99
N GLU A 120 4.80 13.72 -22.10
CA GLU A 120 6.16 14.21 -22.36
C GLU A 120 7.14 13.75 -21.27
N PHE A 121 6.79 13.96 -20.00
CA PHE A 121 7.61 13.52 -18.88
C PHE A 121 7.89 12.02 -18.92
N HIS A 122 6.86 11.20 -19.14
CA HIS A 122 7.03 9.73 -19.23
C HIS A 122 7.90 9.33 -20.41
N THR A 123 7.78 10.02 -21.54
CA THR A 123 8.58 9.73 -22.75
C THR A 123 10.06 10.02 -22.49
N ILE A 124 10.36 11.15 -21.83
CA ILE A 124 11.73 11.54 -21.44
C ILE A 124 12.31 10.53 -20.45
N ILE A 125 11.57 10.19 -19.39
CA ILE A 125 12.03 9.24 -18.38
C ILE A 125 12.27 7.85 -18.99
N ILE A 126 11.37 7.37 -19.85
CA ILE A 126 11.56 6.07 -20.53
C ILE A 126 12.80 6.10 -21.44
N GLY A 127 13.07 7.21 -22.12
CA GLY A 127 14.29 7.40 -22.90
C GLY A 127 15.55 7.27 -22.04
N LEU A 128 15.62 8.02 -20.94
CA LEU A 128 16.74 7.98 -20.00
C LEU A 128 16.95 6.59 -19.39
N LEU A 129 15.88 5.86 -19.11
CA LEU A 129 15.94 4.50 -18.56
C LEU A 129 16.43 3.46 -19.58
N ARG A 130 16.29 3.72 -20.88
CA ARG A 130 16.84 2.84 -21.93
C ARG A 130 18.33 3.06 -22.15
N GLU A 131 18.81 4.29 -21.93
CA GLU A 131 20.20 4.66 -22.16
C GLU A 131 21.09 4.35 -20.95
N ASP A 132 20.66 4.69 -19.73
CA ASP A 132 21.47 4.54 -18.52
C ASP A 132 20.76 3.75 -17.42
N SER A 133 21.18 2.49 -17.23
CA SER A 133 20.65 1.61 -16.16
C SER A 133 21.02 2.07 -14.74
N VAL A 134 21.99 2.97 -14.60
CA VAL A 134 22.45 3.51 -13.31
C VAL A 134 21.48 4.54 -12.74
N VAL A 135 20.68 5.19 -13.59
CA VAL A 135 19.71 6.23 -13.19
C VAL A 135 18.69 5.68 -12.18
N LEU A 136 18.26 4.42 -12.32
CA LEU A 136 17.34 3.78 -11.38
C LEU A 136 17.91 3.66 -9.96
N ASN A 137 19.22 3.42 -9.83
CA ASN A 137 19.86 3.26 -8.53
C ASN A 137 19.99 4.58 -7.77
N ASN A 138 19.99 5.71 -8.49
CA ASN A 138 20.08 7.04 -7.91
C ASN A 138 18.72 7.75 -7.81
N PHE A 139 17.65 7.12 -8.28
CA PHE A 139 16.31 7.71 -8.27
C PHE A 139 15.69 7.56 -6.87
N PHE A 140 15.68 8.64 -6.09
CA PHE A 140 15.02 8.69 -4.79
C PHE A 140 13.66 9.39 -4.92
N MET A 141 12.58 8.65 -4.69
CA MET A 141 11.24 9.23 -4.56
C MET A 141 10.98 9.64 -3.12
N THR A 142 10.69 10.91 -2.89
CA THR A 142 10.19 11.40 -1.59
C THR A 142 8.76 11.88 -1.76
N ASP A 143 7.87 11.33 -0.94
CA ASP A 143 6.53 11.88 -0.71
C ASP A 143 6.60 12.67 0.60
N LYS A 144 6.31 13.97 0.55
CA LYS A 144 6.02 14.74 1.76
C LYS A 144 4.52 14.62 2.03
N ALA A 145 4.20 13.77 3.01
CA ALA A 145 2.87 13.67 3.61
C ALA A 145 2.48 14.94 4.39
#